data_AF-A0A8H9CLN5-F1
#
_entry.id   AF-A0A8H9CLN5-F1
#
_cell.length_a   1.000
_cell.length_b   1.000
_cell.length_c   1.000
_cell.angle_alpha   90.00
_cell.angle_beta   90.00
_cell.angle_gamma   90.00
#
_symmetry.space_group_name_H-M   'P 1'
#
loop_
_entity.id
_entity.type
_entity.pdbx_description
1 polymer ?
#
loop_
_entity_poly.entity_id
_entity_poly.type
_entity_poly.pdbx_seq_one_letter_code
_entity_poly.pdbx_strand_id
1 'polypeptide(L)'
;MRKPARRKPARKKPANRLLQLGIALLAALAAAFLIPPQAPDSFQAAKRIARDIHGERGQTFYCGCAYQGNRVDLASCGYRPRRNAQRAARIEWEHVVPAWVIGHQRQCWQQGGRDRCSERDPVFARAEADLHNLVPAIGEVNGDRSNFPFTDRLSASPGQYGRCGMVIDFRSRQAMPPEATRGAIARTYLYMHERYQLRLSKQDRQRYEAWHRLHPASEAERRRNQAIACKMGWGNPYVGEVALWRCGFGRLGEVAGSALGIAGSLAEAALRR
;
A
#
# COMPACT_ATOMS: atom_id res chain seq x y z
N MET A 1 51.48 47.13 50.36
CA MET A 1 50.28 46.39 49.89
C MET A 1 50.35 46.26 48.37
N ARG A 2 50.46 45.04 47.82
CA ARG A 2 50.54 44.78 46.36
C ARG A 2 49.12 44.77 45.75
N LYS A 3 48.88 45.56 44.68
CA LYS A 3 47.61 45.55 43.93
C LYS A 3 47.42 44.19 43.22
N PRO A 4 46.18 43.64 43.15
CA PRO A 4 45.92 42.38 42.47
C PRO A 4 45.99 42.57 40.95
N ALA A 5 46.67 41.65 40.26
CA ALA A 5 46.76 41.64 38.80
C ALA A 5 45.40 41.27 38.19
N ARG A 6 44.82 42.18 37.38
CA ARG A 6 43.63 41.88 36.55
C ARG A 6 44.00 40.80 35.52
N ARG A 7 43.41 39.61 35.65
CA ARG A 7 43.45 38.58 34.60
C ARG A 7 42.71 39.10 33.37
N LYS A 8 43.40 39.19 32.23
CA LYS A 8 42.78 39.52 30.93
C LYS A 8 41.80 38.39 30.54
N PRO A 9 40.62 38.70 30.00
CA PRO A 9 39.69 37.68 29.52
C PRO A 9 40.32 36.94 28.32
N ALA A 10 40.24 35.61 28.32
CA ALA A 10 40.72 34.79 27.23
C ALA A 10 39.97 35.15 25.93
N ARG A 11 40.70 35.53 24.87
CA ARG A 11 40.16 35.71 23.52
C ARG A 11 39.61 34.36 23.05
N LYS A 12 38.28 34.21 22.98
CA LYS A 12 37.65 33.09 22.28
C LYS A 12 38.05 33.17 20.80
N LYS A 13 38.76 32.15 20.30
CA LYS A 13 39.09 32.05 18.87
C LYS A 13 37.79 32.07 18.07
N PRO A 14 37.69 32.83 16.95
CA PRO A 14 36.50 32.80 16.11
C PRO A 14 36.33 31.37 15.59
N ALA A 15 35.23 30.72 15.94
CA ALA A 15 34.88 29.44 15.31
C ALA A 15 34.87 29.65 13.79
N ASN A 16 35.57 28.79 13.05
CA ASN A 16 35.71 28.89 11.61
C ASN A 16 34.30 28.76 11.00
N ARG A 17 33.73 29.86 10.51
CA ARG A 17 32.35 29.90 9.97
C ARG A 17 32.12 28.83 8.89
N LEU A 18 33.18 28.48 8.14
CA LEU A 18 33.17 27.39 7.16
C LEU A 18 32.97 26.01 7.79
N LEU A 19 33.58 25.74 8.95
CA LEU A 19 33.39 24.49 9.69
C LEU A 19 31.97 24.40 10.27
N GLN A 20 31.43 25.53 10.77
CA GLN A 20 30.05 25.57 11.27
C GLN A 20 29.02 25.37 10.15
N LEU A 21 29.25 25.97 8.97
CA LEU A 21 28.43 25.75 7.77
C LEU A 21 28.52 24.30 7.29
N GLY A 22 29.72 23.71 7.29
CA GLY A 22 29.92 22.31 6.92
C GLY A 22 29.17 21.34 7.85
N ILE A 23 29.24 21.56 9.16
CA ILE A 23 28.51 20.75 10.16
C ILE A 23 26.99 20.92 9.99
N ALA A 24 26.51 22.15 9.77
CA ALA A 24 25.08 22.41 9.56
C ALA A 24 24.54 21.73 8.29
N LEU A 25 25.32 21.74 7.20
CA LEU A 25 24.96 21.07 5.96
C LEU A 25 24.94 19.53 6.11
N LEU A 26 25.94 18.96 6.79
CA LEU A 26 25.98 17.52 7.12
C LEU A 26 24.81 17.11 8.02
N ALA A 27 24.45 17.94 9.01
CA ALA A 27 23.30 17.69 9.87
C ALA A 27 21.96 17.80 9.11
N ALA A 28 21.82 18.75 8.18
CA ALA A 28 20.64 18.89 7.34
C ALA A 28 20.50 17.71 6.35
N LEU A 29 21.62 17.25 5.75
CA LEU A 29 21.66 16.05 4.94
C LEU A 29 21.27 14.82 5.77
N ALA A 30 21.88 14.63 6.95
CA ALA A 30 21.54 13.56 7.88
C ALA A 30 20.04 13.57 8.26
N ALA A 31 19.46 14.74 8.51
CA ALA A 31 18.05 14.91 8.85
C ALA A 31 17.10 14.54 7.69
N ALA A 32 17.48 14.80 6.43
CA ALA A 32 16.70 14.39 5.26
C ALA A 32 16.59 12.85 5.12
N PHE A 33 17.55 12.11 5.69
CA PHE A 33 17.52 10.64 5.73
C PHE A 33 16.69 10.06 6.89
N LEU A 34 16.29 10.89 7.85
CA LEU A 34 15.50 10.48 9.01
C LEU A 34 13.99 10.63 8.82
N ILE A 35 13.50 11.05 7.64
CA ILE A 35 12.05 11.17 7.41
C ILE A 35 11.46 9.76 7.29
N PRO A 36 10.68 9.28 8.28
CA PRO A 36 10.12 7.96 8.23
C PRO A 36 9.10 7.86 7.08
N PRO A 37 8.92 6.68 6.47
CA PRO A 37 7.83 6.45 5.53
C PRO A 37 6.50 6.82 6.19
N GLN A 38 5.72 7.64 5.49
CA GLN A 38 4.40 8.07 5.94
C GLN A 38 3.36 7.29 5.16
N ALA A 39 2.61 6.45 5.87
CA ALA A 39 1.44 5.79 5.29
C ALA A 39 0.47 6.83 4.73
N PRO A 40 -0.21 6.54 3.60
CA PRO A 40 -1.17 7.46 3.03
C PRO A 40 -2.29 7.79 4.03
N ASP A 41 -2.69 9.05 4.04
CA ASP A 41 -3.72 9.62 4.92
C ASP A 41 -5.14 9.51 4.33
N SER A 42 -5.24 9.18 3.04
CA SER A 42 -6.48 9.16 2.28
C SER A 42 -6.51 8.05 1.24
N PHE A 43 -7.70 7.57 0.90
CA PHE A 43 -7.87 6.54 -0.12
C PHE A 43 -7.36 6.98 -1.51
N GLN A 44 -7.49 8.26 -1.85
CA GLN A 44 -6.97 8.79 -3.12
C GLN A 44 -5.44 8.76 -3.18
N ALA A 45 -4.76 9.10 -2.07
CA ALA A 45 -3.31 8.95 -1.96
C ALA A 45 -2.89 7.48 -2.03
N ALA A 46 -3.61 6.60 -1.33
CA ALA A 46 -3.35 5.16 -1.37
C ALA A 46 -3.46 4.58 -2.80
N LYS A 47 -4.47 4.97 -3.58
CA LYS A 47 -4.60 4.53 -4.99
C LYS A 47 -3.45 5.00 -5.89
N ARG A 48 -2.87 6.18 -5.64
CA ARG A 48 -1.69 6.65 -6.39
C ARG A 48 -0.50 5.74 -6.07
N ILE A 49 -0.21 5.55 -4.79
CA ILE A 49 0.90 4.70 -4.36
C ILE A 49 0.70 3.25 -4.80
N ALA A 50 -0.52 2.73 -4.76
CA ALA A 50 -0.82 1.39 -5.20
C ALA A 50 -0.54 1.21 -6.71
N ARG A 51 -0.83 2.21 -7.55
CA ARG A 51 -0.41 2.21 -8.97
C ARG A 51 1.11 2.16 -9.10
N ASP A 52 1.85 2.94 -8.31
CA ASP A 52 3.31 2.93 -8.36
C ASP A 52 3.89 1.55 -7.98
N ILE A 53 3.30 0.89 -6.97
CA ILE A 53 3.75 -0.43 -6.51
C ILE A 53 3.44 -1.54 -7.52
N HIS A 54 2.24 -1.50 -8.09
CA HIS A 54 1.80 -2.51 -9.04
C HIS A 54 2.29 -2.27 -10.49
N GLY A 55 2.75 -1.05 -10.77
CA GLY A 55 3.29 -0.62 -12.05
C GLY A 55 2.24 -0.33 -13.12
N GLU A 56 2.70 0.17 -14.25
CA GLU A 56 1.87 0.43 -15.44
C GLU A 56 1.41 -0.83 -16.16
N ARG A 57 2.02 -1.99 -15.88
CA ARG A 57 1.63 -3.28 -16.45
C ARG A 57 1.65 -4.35 -15.37
N GLY A 58 0.59 -5.15 -15.29
CA GLY A 58 0.48 -6.21 -14.29
C GLY A 58 -0.66 -7.16 -14.59
N GLN A 59 -1.06 -7.94 -13.58
CA GLN A 59 -2.19 -8.85 -13.65
C GLN A 59 -3.23 -8.51 -12.59
N THR A 60 -4.52 -8.65 -12.92
CA THR A 60 -5.62 -8.49 -11.97
C THR A 60 -5.61 -9.60 -10.94
N PHE A 61 -5.91 -9.25 -9.69
CA PHE A 61 -5.78 -10.12 -8.53
C PHE A 61 -6.58 -11.41 -8.63
N TYR A 62 -7.89 -11.34 -8.87
CA TYR A 62 -8.74 -12.53 -8.93
C TYR A 62 -8.54 -13.34 -10.21
N CYS A 63 -8.56 -12.69 -11.37
CA CYS A 63 -8.69 -13.39 -12.65
C CYS A 63 -7.38 -13.52 -13.45
N GLY A 64 -6.28 -12.93 -12.99
CA GLY A 64 -4.97 -13.01 -13.68
C GLY A 64 -4.92 -12.31 -15.04
N CYS A 65 -5.90 -11.46 -15.39
CA CYS A 65 -5.92 -10.73 -16.66
C CYS A 65 -4.84 -9.66 -16.68
N ALA A 66 -4.12 -9.56 -17.80
CA ALA A 66 -3.15 -8.51 -18.00
C ALA A 66 -3.86 -7.15 -18.02
N TYR A 67 -3.19 -6.13 -17.53
CA TYR A 67 -3.66 -4.75 -17.68
C TYR A 67 -2.49 -3.83 -18.04
N GLN A 68 -2.82 -2.71 -18.67
CA GLN A 68 -1.91 -1.60 -18.90
C GLN A 68 -2.57 -0.29 -18.45
N GLY A 69 -1.91 0.45 -17.56
CA GLY A 69 -2.49 1.59 -16.87
C GLY A 69 -3.81 1.19 -16.22
N ASN A 70 -4.90 1.82 -16.65
CA ASN A 70 -6.24 1.51 -16.15
C ASN A 70 -6.99 0.44 -16.97
N ARG A 71 -6.48 0.02 -18.13
CA ARG A 71 -7.20 -0.83 -19.10
C ARG A 71 -6.87 -2.30 -18.90
N VAL A 72 -7.89 -3.15 -18.83
CA VAL A 72 -7.74 -4.61 -18.72
C VAL A 72 -7.82 -5.25 -20.11
N ASP A 73 -6.89 -6.16 -20.39
CA ASP A 73 -6.97 -7.09 -21.51
C ASP A 73 -7.72 -8.36 -21.05
N LEU A 74 -9.03 -8.42 -21.35
CA LEU A 74 -9.89 -9.54 -20.96
C LEU A 74 -9.57 -10.82 -21.74
N ALA A 75 -9.01 -10.70 -22.94
CA ALA A 75 -8.67 -11.86 -23.76
C ALA A 75 -7.46 -12.61 -23.19
N SER A 76 -6.51 -11.90 -22.56
CA SER A 76 -5.27 -12.47 -22.02
C SER A 76 -5.51 -13.61 -21.00
N CYS A 77 -6.66 -13.61 -20.33
CA CYS A 77 -7.05 -14.58 -19.31
C CYS A 77 -8.33 -15.34 -19.69
N GLY A 78 -8.94 -15.04 -20.86
CA GLY A 78 -10.23 -15.59 -21.27
C GLY A 78 -11.41 -15.16 -20.38
N TYR A 79 -11.36 -13.95 -19.83
CA TYR A 79 -12.48 -13.38 -19.06
C TYR A 79 -13.64 -13.04 -19.99
N ARG A 80 -14.86 -13.34 -19.55
CA ARG A 80 -16.09 -12.95 -20.25
C ARG A 80 -16.93 -12.08 -19.33
N PRO A 81 -17.23 -10.83 -19.72
CA PRO A 81 -18.09 -9.98 -18.92
C PRO A 81 -19.46 -10.62 -18.70
N ARG A 82 -19.96 -10.55 -17.46
CA ARG A 82 -21.24 -11.14 -17.08
C ARG A 82 -22.41 -10.22 -17.43
N ARG A 83 -22.26 -8.91 -17.18
CA ARG A 83 -23.31 -7.90 -17.33
C ARG A 83 -22.79 -6.52 -17.77
N ASN A 84 -21.64 -6.09 -17.30
CA ASN A 84 -21.11 -4.74 -17.46
C ASN A 84 -19.70 -4.76 -18.09
N ALA A 85 -19.67 -4.90 -19.42
CA ALA A 85 -18.43 -4.92 -20.20
C ALA A 85 -17.61 -3.63 -20.04
N GLN A 86 -18.25 -2.47 -19.89
CA GLN A 86 -17.56 -1.19 -19.71
C GLN A 86 -16.77 -1.15 -18.39
N ARG A 87 -17.37 -1.67 -17.31
CA ARG A 87 -16.69 -1.77 -16.01
C ARG A 87 -15.64 -2.88 -16.01
N ALA A 88 -15.89 -3.98 -16.73
CA ALA A 88 -14.91 -5.06 -16.90
C ALA A 88 -13.64 -4.59 -17.64
N ALA A 89 -13.75 -3.64 -18.57
CA ALA A 89 -12.62 -3.14 -19.36
C ALA A 89 -11.57 -2.33 -18.57
N ARG A 90 -11.79 -2.08 -17.27
CA ARG A 90 -10.88 -1.30 -16.42
C ARG A 90 -10.57 -1.99 -15.11
N ILE A 91 -9.42 -1.64 -14.52
CA ILE A 91 -9.13 -2.02 -13.14
C ILE A 91 -9.89 -1.11 -12.17
N GLU A 92 -10.27 -1.67 -11.03
CA GLU A 92 -10.69 -0.93 -9.85
C GLU A 92 -9.88 -1.44 -8.66
N TRP A 93 -9.55 -0.54 -7.73
CA TRP A 93 -8.78 -0.89 -6.54
C TRP A 93 -9.70 -1.58 -5.54
N GLU A 94 -9.51 -2.88 -5.41
CA GLU A 94 -10.26 -3.75 -4.52
C GLU A 94 -9.75 -3.63 -3.09
N HIS A 95 -10.67 -3.34 -2.17
CA HIS A 95 -10.49 -3.58 -0.75
C HIS A 95 -10.76 -5.05 -0.45
N VAL A 96 -9.71 -5.87 -0.28
CA VAL A 96 -9.85 -7.32 -0.02
C VAL A 96 -10.74 -7.56 1.21
N VAL A 97 -10.45 -6.87 2.30
CA VAL A 97 -11.39 -6.63 3.40
C VAL A 97 -12.22 -5.39 3.05
N PRO A 98 -13.53 -5.52 2.76
CA PRO A 98 -14.35 -4.41 2.28
C PRO A 98 -14.34 -3.23 3.24
N ALA A 99 -14.41 -2.01 2.71
CA ALA A 99 -14.61 -0.80 3.52
C ALA A 99 -15.82 -0.92 4.46
N TRP A 100 -16.88 -1.61 4.02
CA TRP A 100 -18.04 -1.92 4.87
C TRP A 100 -17.66 -2.73 6.12
N VAL A 101 -16.80 -3.75 6.00
CA VAL A 101 -16.34 -4.54 7.16
C VAL A 101 -15.54 -3.67 8.13
N ILE A 102 -14.72 -2.76 7.61
CA ILE A 102 -13.92 -1.82 8.40
C ILE A 102 -14.82 -0.84 9.19
N GLY A 103 -15.92 -0.39 8.57
CA GLY A 103 -16.62 0.80 9.00
C GLY A 103 -18.07 0.66 9.46
N HIS A 104 -18.82 -0.37 9.05
CA HIS A 104 -20.28 -0.38 9.24
C HIS A 104 -20.75 -0.31 10.70
N GLN A 105 -19.93 -0.73 11.67
CA GLN A 105 -20.26 -0.66 13.10
C GLN A 105 -19.84 0.66 13.75
N ARG A 106 -19.16 1.55 13.02
CA ARG A 106 -18.65 2.82 13.53
C ARG A 106 -19.73 3.89 13.48
N GLN A 107 -19.69 4.81 14.44
CA GLN A 107 -20.66 5.90 14.54
C GLN A 107 -20.65 6.81 13.29
N CYS A 108 -19.48 7.05 12.69
CA CYS A 108 -19.37 7.82 11.45
C CYS A 108 -20.21 7.23 10.31
N TRP A 109 -20.29 5.89 10.25
CA TRP A 109 -21.00 5.17 9.19
C TRP A 109 -22.50 5.29 9.35
N GLN A 110 -22.97 5.21 10.60
CA GLN A 110 -24.38 5.43 10.92
C GLN A 110 -24.83 6.87 10.63
N GLN A 111 -23.92 7.83 10.76
CA GLN A 111 -24.20 9.26 10.57
C GLN A 111 -24.02 9.76 9.13
N GLY A 112 -23.49 8.96 8.21
CA GLY A 112 -23.26 9.41 6.82
C GLY A 112 -22.45 8.45 5.95
N GLY A 113 -22.45 7.16 6.27
CA GLY A 113 -21.81 6.12 5.47
C GLY A 113 -20.28 6.25 5.36
N ARG A 114 -19.77 5.69 4.27
CA ARG A 114 -18.32 5.61 3.99
C ARG A 114 -17.66 6.99 3.94
N ASP A 115 -18.25 7.92 3.20
CA ASP A 115 -17.65 9.25 2.97
C ASP A 115 -17.45 9.99 4.29
N ARG A 116 -18.46 9.96 5.18
CA ARG A 116 -18.34 10.55 6.51
C ARG A 116 -17.28 9.86 7.37
N CYS A 117 -17.10 8.54 7.23
CA CYS A 117 -16.01 7.86 7.91
C CYS A 117 -14.63 8.22 7.37
N SER A 118 -14.48 8.33 6.04
CA SER A 118 -13.23 8.76 5.42
C SER A 118 -12.81 10.16 5.87
N GLU A 119 -13.77 11.04 6.15
CA GLU A 119 -13.52 12.41 6.61
C GLU A 119 -13.33 12.54 8.13
N ARG A 120 -14.12 11.81 8.93
CA ARG A 120 -14.29 12.11 10.36
C ARG A 120 -13.77 11.03 11.31
N ASP A 121 -13.42 9.85 10.81
CA ASP A 121 -12.85 8.77 11.61
C ASP A 121 -11.42 8.46 11.14
N PRO A 122 -10.38 8.95 11.85
CA PRO A 122 -8.99 8.72 11.47
C PRO A 122 -8.57 7.24 11.44
N VAL A 123 -9.22 6.38 12.23
CA VAL A 123 -8.94 4.95 12.23
C VAL A 123 -9.52 4.31 10.98
N PHE A 124 -10.73 4.69 10.59
CA PHE A 124 -11.33 4.27 9.33
C PHE A 124 -10.51 4.75 8.14
N ALA A 125 -10.17 6.05 8.08
CA ALA A 125 -9.39 6.62 6.98
C ALA A 125 -8.05 5.90 6.79
N ARG A 126 -7.36 5.59 7.91
CA ARG A 126 -6.10 4.83 7.89
C ARG A 126 -6.28 3.37 7.46
N ALA A 127 -7.38 2.72 7.83
CA ALA A 127 -7.67 1.35 7.41
C ALA A 127 -8.10 1.27 5.93
N GLU A 128 -8.86 2.25 5.47
CA GLU A 128 -9.26 2.38 4.07
C GLU A 128 -8.05 2.67 3.15
N ALA A 129 -7.09 3.46 3.63
CA ALA A 129 -5.87 3.80 2.91
C ALA A 129 -4.77 2.72 3.02
N ASP A 130 -5.01 1.62 3.74
CA ASP A 130 -3.99 0.59 3.93
C ASP A 130 -3.68 -0.16 2.63
N LEU A 131 -2.45 -0.01 2.13
CA LEU A 131 -2.00 -0.59 0.87
C LEU A 131 -1.93 -2.12 0.92
N HIS A 132 -1.74 -2.74 2.10
CA HIS A 132 -1.79 -4.20 2.21
C HIS A 132 -3.17 -4.76 1.83
N ASN A 133 -4.22 -3.94 1.95
CA ASN A 133 -5.60 -4.29 1.64
C ASN A 133 -6.05 -3.90 0.22
N LEU A 134 -5.17 -3.29 -0.60
CA LEU A 134 -5.52 -2.78 -1.93
C LEU A 134 -4.89 -3.57 -3.06
N VAL A 135 -5.71 -4.21 -3.90
CA VAL A 135 -5.24 -4.99 -5.06
C VAL A 135 -5.96 -4.58 -6.35
N PRO A 136 -5.31 -4.67 -7.53
CA PRO A 136 -5.98 -4.35 -8.79
C PRO A 136 -6.96 -5.47 -9.16
N ALA A 137 -8.24 -5.17 -9.31
CA ALA A 137 -9.24 -6.15 -9.74
C ALA A 137 -9.97 -5.67 -11.01
N ILE A 138 -10.54 -6.59 -11.77
CA ILE A 138 -11.48 -6.25 -12.85
C ILE A 138 -12.66 -5.51 -12.21
N GLY A 139 -13.03 -4.34 -12.74
CA GLY A 139 -14.06 -3.50 -12.14
C GLY A 139 -15.41 -4.21 -12.00
N GLU A 140 -15.82 -5.02 -12.99
CA GLU A 140 -17.04 -5.83 -12.86
C GLU A 140 -16.98 -6.82 -11.69
N VAL A 141 -15.84 -7.51 -11.50
CA VAL A 141 -15.66 -8.46 -10.39
C VAL A 141 -15.66 -7.73 -9.04
N ASN A 142 -14.97 -6.59 -8.93
CA ASN A 142 -15.02 -5.74 -7.73
C ASN A 142 -16.48 -5.33 -7.40
N GLY A 143 -17.23 -4.95 -8.43
CA GLY A 143 -18.64 -4.59 -8.32
C GLY A 143 -19.53 -5.72 -7.84
N ASP A 144 -19.47 -6.85 -8.52
CA ASP A 144 -20.27 -8.02 -8.22
C ASP A 144 -19.91 -8.62 -6.85
N ARG A 145 -18.63 -8.57 -6.45
CA ARG A 145 -18.15 -9.00 -5.13
C ARG A 145 -18.75 -8.15 -4.01
N SER A 146 -18.96 -6.85 -4.25
CA SER A 146 -19.59 -5.95 -3.29
C SER A 146 -18.92 -6.03 -1.91
N ASN A 147 -19.68 -6.26 -0.83
CA ASN A 147 -19.19 -6.54 0.50
C ASN A 147 -19.35 -8.03 0.92
N PHE A 148 -19.47 -8.94 -0.05
CA PHE A 148 -19.76 -10.34 0.22
C PHE A 148 -18.55 -11.03 0.89
N PRO A 149 -18.77 -11.81 1.96
CA PRO A 149 -17.72 -12.62 2.57
C PRO A 149 -17.22 -13.69 1.62
N PHE A 150 -15.94 -14.06 1.80
CA PHE A 150 -15.34 -15.15 1.05
C PHE A 150 -15.67 -16.52 1.65
N THR A 151 -15.90 -17.50 0.78
CA THR A 151 -16.15 -18.89 1.13
C THR A 151 -15.48 -19.81 0.10
N ASP A 152 -15.20 -21.05 0.48
CA ASP A 152 -14.80 -22.16 -0.41
C ASP A 152 -15.93 -23.18 -0.61
N ARG A 153 -17.13 -22.89 -0.10
CA ARG A 153 -18.27 -23.82 -0.05
C ARG A 153 -19.48 -23.27 -0.79
N LEU A 154 -19.34 -23.01 -2.09
CA LEU A 154 -20.49 -22.74 -2.96
C LEU A 154 -20.79 -23.95 -3.83
N SER A 155 -22.07 -24.30 -3.95
CA SER A 155 -22.55 -25.32 -4.87
C SER A 155 -22.50 -24.85 -6.34
N ALA A 156 -22.48 -23.53 -6.56
CA ALA A 156 -22.36 -22.94 -7.88
C ALA A 156 -20.97 -23.19 -8.47
N SER A 157 -20.93 -23.72 -9.69
CA SER A 157 -19.68 -24.00 -10.39
C SER A 157 -19.09 -22.74 -11.06
N PRO A 158 -17.76 -22.64 -11.20
CA PRO A 158 -17.10 -21.61 -12.00
C PRO A 158 -17.64 -21.53 -13.42
N GLY A 159 -17.66 -20.32 -14.00
CA GLY A 159 -18.07 -20.11 -15.41
C GLY A 159 -18.77 -18.77 -15.69
N GLN A 160 -19.31 -18.11 -14.66
CA GLN A 160 -20.00 -16.81 -14.79
C GLN A 160 -19.13 -15.69 -15.40
N TYR A 161 -17.80 -15.85 -15.38
CA TYR A 161 -16.83 -14.90 -15.90
C TYR A 161 -15.89 -15.52 -16.95
N GLY A 162 -16.35 -16.54 -17.68
CA GLY A 162 -15.50 -17.28 -18.63
C GLY A 162 -14.47 -18.15 -17.90
N ARG A 163 -13.18 -18.01 -18.22
CA ARG A 163 -12.10 -18.80 -17.60
C ARG A 163 -11.71 -18.35 -16.20
N CYS A 164 -12.18 -17.17 -15.75
CA CYS A 164 -11.91 -16.74 -14.38
C CYS A 164 -12.69 -17.60 -13.37
N GLY A 165 -11.98 -18.23 -12.44
CA GLY A 165 -12.55 -19.13 -11.43
C GLY A 165 -13.35 -18.46 -10.31
N MET A 166 -13.59 -17.15 -10.39
CA MET A 166 -14.35 -16.40 -9.39
C MET A 166 -15.84 -16.75 -9.48
N VAL A 167 -16.44 -17.11 -8.35
CA VAL A 167 -17.88 -17.41 -8.23
C VAL A 167 -18.53 -16.41 -7.26
N ILE A 168 -19.67 -15.84 -7.65
CA ILE A 168 -20.46 -14.89 -6.86
C ILE A 168 -21.87 -15.46 -6.80
N ASP A 169 -22.29 -15.83 -5.60
CA ASP A 169 -23.68 -16.17 -5.35
C ASP A 169 -24.39 -14.93 -4.80
N PHE A 170 -25.12 -14.24 -5.68
CA PHE A 170 -25.89 -13.05 -5.31
C PHE A 170 -27.05 -13.35 -4.36
N ARG A 171 -27.57 -14.60 -4.35
CA ARG A 171 -28.70 -14.98 -3.48
C ARG A 171 -28.21 -15.17 -2.05
N SER A 172 -27.13 -15.94 -1.87
CA SER A 172 -26.53 -16.14 -0.54
C SER A 172 -25.56 -15.04 -0.13
N ARG A 173 -25.28 -14.08 -1.03
CA ARG A 173 -24.37 -12.94 -0.84
C ARG A 173 -22.96 -13.39 -0.44
N GLN A 174 -22.43 -14.37 -1.16
CA GLN A 174 -21.11 -14.96 -0.90
C GLN A 174 -20.26 -14.97 -2.16
N ALA A 175 -18.95 -14.89 -1.97
CA ALA A 175 -17.96 -14.95 -3.03
C ALA A 175 -17.02 -16.15 -2.82
N MET A 176 -16.83 -17.00 -3.83
CA MET A 176 -15.79 -18.02 -3.82
C MET A 176 -14.66 -17.60 -4.76
N PRO A 177 -13.50 -17.19 -4.21
CA PRO A 177 -12.40 -16.70 -5.00
C PRO A 177 -11.59 -17.85 -5.60
N PRO A 178 -10.86 -17.61 -6.71
CA PRO A 178 -9.92 -18.58 -7.28
C PRO A 178 -8.90 -19.03 -6.24
N GLU A 179 -8.57 -20.32 -6.25
CA GLU A 179 -7.70 -20.95 -5.25
C GLU A 179 -6.35 -20.23 -5.10
N ALA A 180 -5.75 -19.84 -6.23
CA ALA A 180 -4.47 -19.12 -6.27
C ALA A 180 -4.46 -17.80 -5.46
N THR A 181 -5.63 -17.21 -5.19
CA THR A 181 -5.74 -15.95 -4.42
C THR A 181 -6.05 -16.16 -2.94
N ARG A 182 -6.47 -17.36 -2.53
CA ARG A 182 -6.97 -17.64 -1.18
C ARG A 182 -5.93 -17.36 -0.10
N GLY A 183 -4.67 -17.72 -0.33
CA GLY A 183 -3.59 -17.43 0.62
C GLY A 183 -3.40 -15.94 0.87
N ALA A 184 -3.36 -15.13 -0.19
CA ALA A 184 -3.19 -13.69 -0.09
C ALA A 184 -4.42 -13.02 0.54
N ILE A 185 -5.63 -13.48 0.21
CA ILE A 185 -6.87 -13.05 0.87
C ILE A 185 -6.79 -13.31 2.36
N ALA A 186 -6.43 -14.54 2.75
CA ALA A 186 -6.34 -14.94 4.15
C ALA A 186 -5.35 -14.09 4.95
N ARG A 187 -4.12 -13.92 4.44
CA ARG A 187 -3.11 -13.07 5.09
C ARG A 187 -3.54 -11.62 5.20
N THR A 188 -4.28 -11.11 4.22
CA THR A 188 -4.82 -9.75 4.26
C THR A 188 -5.93 -9.61 5.31
N TYR A 189 -6.85 -10.57 5.40
CA TYR A 189 -7.90 -10.59 6.42
C TYR A 189 -7.33 -10.69 7.84
N LEU A 190 -6.40 -11.62 8.08
CA LEU A 190 -5.77 -11.80 9.38
C LEU A 190 -5.02 -10.52 9.81
N TYR A 191 -4.23 -9.95 8.90
CA TYR A 191 -3.53 -8.68 9.11
C TYR A 191 -4.47 -7.52 9.44
N MET A 192 -5.49 -7.27 8.61
CA MET A 192 -6.40 -6.14 8.80
C MET A 192 -7.18 -6.28 10.10
N HIS A 193 -7.60 -7.50 10.45
CA HIS A 193 -8.31 -7.77 11.67
C HIS A 193 -7.46 -7.51 12.92
N GLU A 194 -6.21 -7.96 12.92
CA GLU A 194 -5.27 -7.74 14.03
C GLU A 194 -4.85 -6.27 14.14
N ARG A 195 -4.44 -5.65 13.04
CA ARG A 195 -3.94 -4.28 13.03
C ARG A 195 -5.00 -3.25 13.42
N TYR A 196 -6.23 -3.44 12.95
CA TYR A 196 -7.32 -2.47 13.16
C TYR A 196 -8.36 -2.94 14.17
N GLN A 197 -8.11 -4.05 14.87
CA GLN A 197 -8.98 -4.59 15.92
C GLN A 197 -10.43 -4.76 15.43
N LEU A 198 -10.60 -5.21 14.18
CA LEU A 198 -11.93 -5.45 13.59
C LEU A 198 -12.58 -6.66 14.28
N ARG A 199 -13.84 -6.98 13.98
CA ARG A 199 -14.41 -8.27 14.42
C ARG A 199 -14.24 -9.31 13.31
N LEU A 200 -13.84 -10.52 13.67
CA LEU A 200 -13.80 -11.67 12.78
C LEU A 200 -14.51 -12.84 13.45
N SER A 201 -15.45 -13.47 12.74
CA SER A 201 -16.17 -14.62 13.28
C SER A 201 -15.20 -15.78 13.51
N LYS A 202 -15.52 -16.68 14.46
CA LYS A 202 -14.71 -17.89 14.70
C LYS A 202 -14.58 -18.72 13.42
N GLN A 203 -15.65 -18.81 12.63
CA GLN A 203 -15.68 -19.54 11.36
C GLN A 203 -14.74 -18.91 10.32
N ASP A 204 -14.80 -17.60 10.13
CA ASP A 204 -13.94 -16.90 9.16
C ASP A 204 -12.47 -16.97 9.59
N ARG A 205 -12.19 -16.81 10.88
CA ARG A 205 -10.85 -16.98 11.44
C ARG A 205 -10.29 -18.36 11.11
N GLN A 206 -11.03 -19.42 11.40
CA GLN A 206 -10.63 -20.79 11.10
C GLN A 206 -10.39 -21.00 9.59
N ARG A 207 -11.25 -20.43 8.73
CA ARG A 207 -11.09 -20.49 7.28
C ARG A 207 -9.81 -19.81 6.83
N TYR A 208 -9.57 -18.57 7.24
CA TYR A 208 -8.39 -17.83 6.82
C TYR A 208 -7.10 -18.40 7.40
N GLU A 209 -7.10 -18.91 8.63
CA GLU A 209 -5.95 -19.64 9.18
C GLU A 209 -5.66 -20.92 8.39
N ALA A 210 -6.70 -21.67 7.96
CA ALA A 210 -6.52 -22.83 7.10
C ALA A 210 -5.98 -22.45 5.71
N TRP A 211 -6.57 -21.46 5.04
CA TRP A 211 -6.11 -20.97 3.74
C TRP A 211 -4.68 -20.41 3.80
N HIS A 212 -4.32 -19.73 4.89
CA HIS A 212 -2.97 -19.22 5.12
C HIS A 212 -1.94 -20.37 5.16
N ARG A 213 -2.26 -21.47 5.86
CA ARG A 213 -1.40 -22.66 5.94
C ARG A 213 -1.32 -23.43 4.62
N LEU A 214 -2.46 -23.60 3.93
CA LEU A 214 -2.55 -24.39 2.70
C LEU A 214 -1.92 -23.67 1.48
N HIS A 215 -1.93 -22.33 1.48
CA HIS A 215 -1.44 -21.52 0.36
C HIS A 215 -0.36 -20.56 0.85
N PRO A 216 0.91 -21.00 0.98
CA PRO A 216 2.01 -20.18 1.49
C PRO A 216 2.24 -18.90 0.66
N ALA A 217 2.88 -17.90 1.26
CA ALA A 217 3.18 -16.65 0.55
C ALA A 217 4.06 -16.91 -0.67
N SER A 218 3.71 -16.30 -1.80
CA SER A 218 4.54 -16.36 -3.00
C SER A 218 5.68 -15.33 -2.93
N GLU A 219 6.69 -15.48 -3.78
CA GLU A 219 7.73 -14.44 -3.88
C GLU A 219 7.19 -13.10 -4.37
N ALA A 220 6.22 -13.12 -5.29
CA ALA A 220 5.58 -11.90 -5.78
C ALA A 220 4.86 -11.17 -4.63
N GLU A 221 4.21 -11.92 -3.75
CA GLU A 221 3.56 -11.37 -2.56
C GLU A 221 4.57 -10.82 -1.54
N ARG A 222 5.70 -11.52 -1.32
CA ARG A 222 6.80 -11.01 -0.48
C ARG A 222 7.42 -9.73 -1.04
N ARG A 223 7.65 -9.65 -2.35
CA ARG A 223 8.14 -8.43 -3.03
C ARG A 223 7.15 -7.28 -2.88
N ARG A 224 5.85 -7.54 -3.06
CA ARG A 224 4.79 -6.56 -2.81
C ARG A 224 4.79 -6.10 -1.35
N ASN A 225 4.91 -7.02 -0.39
CA ASN A 225 4.97 -6.71 1.04
C ASN A 225 6.14 -5.78 1.37
N GLN A 226 7.34 -6.05 0.82
CA GLN A 226 8.52 -5.19 0.97
C GLN A 226 8.28 -3.80 0.36
N ALA A 227 7.73 -3.71 -0.86
CA ALA A 227 7.45 -2.44 -1.52
C ALA A 227 6.44 -1.60 -0.73
N ILE A 228 5.37 -2.23 -0.24
CA ILE A 228 4.39 -1.57 0.63
C ILE A 228 5.02 -1.13 1.94
N ALA A 229 5.85 -1.96 2.57
CA ALA A 229 6.53 -1.62 3.81
C ALA A 229 7.42 -0.37 3.65
N CYS A 230 8.06 -0.20 2.50
CA CYS A 230 8.82 1.02 2.20
C CYS A 230 7.97 2.28 2.04
N LYS A 231 6.66 2.14 1.79
CA LYS A 231 5.72 3.27 1.70
C LYS A 231 4.98 3.51 3.02
N MET A 232 4.57 2.44 3.71
CA MET A 232 3.78 2.52 4.94
C MET A 232 4.62 2.62 6.21
N GLY A 233 5.82 2.04 6.21
CA GLY A 233 6.68 1.91 7.40
C GLY A 233 6.52 0.61 8.18
N TRP A 234 5.70 -0.32 7.69
CA TRP A 234 5.54 -1.66 8.27
C TRP A 234 5.11 -2.67 7.21
N GLY A 235 5.47 -3.95 7.42
CA GLY A 235 5.02 -5.07 6.59
C GLY A 235 3.76 -5.73 7.15
N ASN A 236 3.14 -6.59 6.33
CA ASN A 236 2.17 -7.57 6.79
C ASN A 236 2.94 -8.79 7.35
N PRO A 237 2.90 -9.05 8.67
CA PRO A 237 3.65 -10.13 9.29
C PRO A 237 3.21 -11.52 8.82
N TYR A 238 1.97 -11.67 8.36
CA TYR A 238 1.46 -12.93 7.82
C TYR A 238 2.07 -13.27 6.45
N VAL A 239 2.62 -12.30 5.71
CA VAL A 239 3.33 -12.55 4.44
C VAL A 239 4.80 -12.91 4.69
N GLY A 240 5.39 -12.35 5.75
CA GLY A 240 6.78 -12.57 6.15
C GLY A 240 7.49 -11.27 6.53
N GLU A 241 8.74 -11.42 6.94
CA GLU A 241 9.60 -10.30 7.35
C GLU A 241 9.89 -9.32 6.20
N VAL A 242 10.16 -8.06 6.56
CA VAL A 242 10.54 -6.99 5.64
C VAL A 242 11.80 -6.28 6.12
N ALA A 243 12.66 -5.92 5.20
CA ALA A 243 13.89 -5.19 5.47
C ALA A 243 13.62 -3.67 5.34
N LEU A 244 13.05 -3.05 6.38
CA LEU A 244 12.74 -1.60 6.37
C LEU A 244 13.98 -0.72 6.16
N TRP A 245 15.15 -1.16 6.65
CA TRP A 245 16.42 -0.46 6.46
C TRP A 245 16.83 -0.31 4.99
N ARG A 246 16.34 -1.18 4.09
CA ARG A 246 16.61 -1.10 2.64
C ARG A 246 15.79 -0.02 1.94
N CYS A 247 14.73 0.48 2.57
CA CYS A 247 13.83 1.46 1.96
C CYS A 247 14.47 2.85 1.80
N GLY A 248 15.43 3.22 2.66
CA GLY A 248 16.14 4.51 2.61
C GLY A 248 17.19 4.60 1.50
N PHE A 249 17.79 3.48 1.08
CA PHE A 249 18.83 3.47 0.04
C PHE A 249 18.29 3.75 -1.38
N GLY A 250 17.01 3.50 -1.65
CA GLY A 250 16.38 3.88 -2.92
C GLY A 250 16.29 5.40 -3.12
N ARG A 251 16.07 6.17 -2.05
CA ARG A 251 16.06 7.64 -2.09
C ARG A 251 17.44 8.23 -2.38
N LEU A 252 18.53 7.59 -1.96
CA LEU A 252 19.89 8.02 -2.27
C LEU A 252 20.17 8.00 -3.77
N GLY A 253 19.64 7.01 -4.51
CA GLY A 253 19.77 6.95 -5.97
C GLY A 253 19.04 8.09 -6.69
N GLU A 254 17.80 8.40 -6.29
CA GLU A 254 17.02 9.50 -6.86
C GLU A 254 17.60 10.89 -6.53
N VAL A 255 18.06 11.08 -5.29
CA VAL A 255 18.64 12.35 -4.84
C VAL A 255 20.03 12.56 -5.44
N ALA A 256 20.87 11.53 -5.53
CA ALA A 256 22.17 11.61 -6.20
C ALA A 256 22.01 11.89 -7.71
N GLY A 257 21.06 11.23 -8.38
CA GLY A 257 20.75 11.49 -9.79
C GLY A 257 20.25 12.93 -10.02
N SER A 258 19.40 13.44 -9.14
CA SER A 258 18.90 14.82 -9.22
C SER A 258 19.99 15.85 -8.94
N ALA A 259 20.84 15.61 -7.94
CA ALA A 259 21.96 16.50 -7.59
C ALA A 259 23.01 16.57 -8.70
N LEU A 260 23.31 15.44 -9.36
CA LEU A 260 24.20 15.40 -10.53
C LEU A 260 23.63 16.18 -11.72
N GLY A 261 22.32 16.08 -11.97
CA GLY A 261 21.65 16.84 -13.03
C GLY A 261 21.70 18.36 -12.81
N ILE A 262 21.49 18.81 -11.55
CA ILE A 262 21.57 20.24 -11.19
C ILE A 262 23.01 20.74 -11.29
N ALA A 263 23.99 19.96 -10.82
CA ALA A 263 25.41 20.30 -10.92
C ALA A 263 25.86 20.41 -12.39
N GLY A 264 25.39 19.52 -13.27
CA GLY A 264 25.66 19.59 -14.71
C GLY A 264 25.10 20.87 -15.35
N SER A 265 23.85 21.23 -15.03
CA SER A 265 23.20 22.45 -15.53
C SER A 265 23.91 23.73 -15.08
N LEU A 266 24.38 23.78 -13.82
CA LEU A 266 25.14 24.91 -13.29
C LEU A 266 26.54 25.02 -13.90
N ALA A 267 27.20 23.89 -14.17
CA ALA A 267 28.50 23.87 -14.84
C ALA A 267 28.40 24.36 -16.30
N GLU A 268 27.36 23.96 -17.03
CA GLU A 268 27.09 24.49 -18.38
C GLU A 268 26.79 25.99 -18.38
N ALA A 269 26.06 26.50 -17.39
CA ALA A 269 25.77 27.92 -17.26
C ALA A 269 27.02 28.75 -16.94
N ALA A 270 28.00 28.17 -16.24
CA ALA A 270 29.27 28.82 -15.91
C ALA A 270 30.26 28.84 -17.09
N LEU A 271 30.20 27.86 -17.99
CA LEU A 271 31.06 27.76 -19.18
C LEU A 271 30.59 28.61 -20.37
N ARG A 272 29.37 29.15 -20.31
CA ARG A 272 28.78 30.02 -21.36
C ARG A 272 28.92 31.52 -21.06
N ARG A 273 29.73 31.91 -20.07
CA ARG A 273 30.11 33.28 -19.74
C ARG A 273 31.60 33.48 -19.97
#